data_AF-A0A523SX10-F1
#
_entry.id   AF-A0A523SX10-F1
#
_cell.length_a   1.000
_cell.length_b   1.000
_cell.length_c   1.000
_cell.angle_alpha   90.00
_cell.angle_beta   90.00
_cell.angle_gamma   90.00
#
_symmetry.space_group_name_H-M   'P 1'
#
loop_
_entity.id
_entity.type
_entity.pdbx_description
1 polymer ?
#
loop_
_entity_poly.entity_id
_entity_poly.type
_entity_poly.pdbx_seq_one_letter_code
_entity_poly.pdbx_strand_id
1 'polypeptide(L)'
;MSDYVDSLQARLAAQRLSPVQAREGILESYVITNHKAAKAGLGDVAIDAGDEEVLAKLSRMMSDLFAERGGDFQAPSVSELRSIRHTMDLKLRFTELPPEISETHDMVCEILLEKAGESVFEVEGPEAAPAQAEDLTEAPTPAGAESEEVSFTEALTGEIAATLDEKAGGAVTESPFEASLRERLALDKLSPEDARDGIIECFVATHRKSLAPEGPGTESAAALQGRFEARIRGMMREFFTAQGASFDEPRIELLEKAKSYLEQRLGIHGLPGGILAEHNKICTELISKGRRFLEGVAVEIPTAEVAAAEKPSEIEPEVKPAEVGVGEPGEEIAEEPTVLPVEEIVARLRDELRELVRQEVSHSLSLSQKPSLPLKPPSGIAAHVAGRTVFLAWFDQPDQPGYHVYKREGSQWVRLTPAPLARPSFRLGSQSEGDLAFAVSTVSAEGKESELSTQVRVRV
;
A
#
# COMPACT_ATOMS: atom_id res chain seq x y z
N MET A 1 -8.17 -3.28 29.28
CA MET A 1 -7.40 -2.10 28.81
C MET A 1 -6.02 -1.98 29.44
N SER A 2 -5.91 -1.84 30.79
CA SER A 2 -4.63 -1.58 31.47
C SER A 2 -3.59 -2.63 31.07
N ASP A 3 -3.95 -3.90 31.15
CA ASP A 3 -3.05 -5.02 30.86
C ASP A 3 -2.45 -4.95 29.45
N TYR A 4 -3.21 -4.54 28.43
CA TYR A 4 -2.71 -4.41 27.06
C TYR A 4 -1.78 -3.21 26.88
N VAL A 5 -2.08 -2.10 27.54
CA VAL A 5 -1.23 -0.90 27.52
C VAL A 5 0.10 -1.18 28.21
N ASP A 6 0.07 -1.80 29.39
CA ASP A 6 1.26 -2.14 30.17
C ASP A 6 2.14 -3.15 29.41
N SER A 7 1.50 -4.16 28.80
CA SER A 7 2.14 -5.18 27.96
C SER A 7 2.80 -4.56 26.71
N LEU A 8 2.09 -3.69 25.99
CA LEU A 8 2.62 -3.00 24.82
C LEU A 8 3.77 -2.05 25.18
N GLN A 9 3.65 -1.31 26.29
CA GLN A 9 4.72 -0.44 26.80
C GLN A 9 5.98 -1.23 27.14
N ALA A 10 5.84 -2.40 27.78
CA ALA A 10 6.98 -3.28 28.05
C ALA A 10 7.69 -3.74 26.77
N ARG A 11 6.95 -4.06 25.69
CA ARG A 11 7.54 -4.40 24.38
C ARG A 11 8.22 -3.21 23.71
N LEU A 12 7.62 -2.03 23.78
CA LEU A 12 8.22 -0.80 23.22
C LEU A 12 9.49 -0.40 23.97
N ALA A 13 9.56 -0.66 25.29
CA ALA A 13 10.73 -0.44 26.12
C ALA A 13 11.85 -1.47 25.87
N ALA A 14 11.52 -2.69 25.45
CA ALA A 14 12.51 -3.72 25.15
C ALA A 14 13.47 -3.27 24.03
N GLN A 15 14.78 -3.52 24.19
CA GLN A 15 15.77 -3.11 23.18
C GLN A 15 15.59 -3.86 21.85
N ARG A 16 15.24 -5.15 21.93
CA ARG A 16 15.01 -6.05 20.79
C ARG A 16 13.77 -6.89 21.05
N LEU A 17 13.08 -7.26 19.97
CA LEU A 17 11.93 -8.14 20.01
C LEU A 17 12.16 -9.35 19.10
N SER A 18 11.66 -10.52 19.47
CA SER A 18 11.48 -11.59 18.49
C SER A 18 10.32 -11.25 17.54
N PRO A 19 10.27 -11.83 16.32
CA PRO A 19 9.12 -11.65 15.44
C PRO A 19 7.78 -12.03 16.08
N VAL A 20 7.77 -13.06 16.93
CA VAL A 20 6.59 -13.46 17.71
C VAL A 20 6.19 -12.37 18.69
N GLN A 21 7.13 -11.75 19.40
CA GLN A 21 6.82 -10.64 20.30
C GLN A 21 6.30 -9.41 19.55
N ALA A 22 6.85 -9.10 18.37
CA ALA A 22 6.35 -8.03 17.52
C ALA A 22 4.93 -8.30 17.00
N ARG A 23 4.62 -9.54 16.59
CA ARG A 23 3.27 -9.98 16.24
C ARG A 23 2.28 -9.69 17.37
N GLU A 24 2.60 -10.12 18.58
CA GLU A 24 1.75 -9.87 19.76
C GLU A 24 1.59 -8.37 20.03
N GLY A 25 2.67 -7.59 19.95
CA GLY A 25 2.60 -6.14 20.12
C GLY A 25 1.72 -5.45 19.06
N ILE A 26 1.75 -5.93 17.81
CA ILE A 26 0.88 -5.42 16.74
C ILE A 26 -0.59 -5.71 17.08
N LEU A 27 -0.91 -6.93 17.52
CA LEU A 27 -2.27 -7.29 17.93
C LEU A 27 -2.76 -6.44 19.12
N GLU A 28 -1.91 -6.21 20.11
CA GLU A 28 -2.18 -5.30 21.25
C GLU A 28 -2.44 -3.86 20.78
N SER A 29 -1.64 -3.36 19.82
CA SER A 29 -1.85 -2.05 19.19
C SER A 29 -3.24 -1.95 18.55
N TYR A 30 -3.66 -2.97 17.79
CA TYR A 30 -5.01 -3.02 17.22
C TYR A 30 -6.12 -2.99 18.29
N VAL A 31 -5.97 -3.71 19.40
CA VAL A 31 -6.95 -3.69 20.51
C VAL A 31 -7.07 -2.29 21.10
N ILE A 32 -5.94 -1.64 21.38
CA ILE A 32 -5.90 -0.29 21.95
C ILE A 32 -6.52 0.72 20.97
N THR A 33 -6.19 0.63 19.69
CA THR A 33 -6.73 1.48 18.63
C THR A 33 -8.24 1.28 18.48
N ASN A 34 -8.71 0.04 18.50
CA ASN A 34 -10.13 -0.29 18.47
C ASN A 34 -10.89 0.34 19.65
N HIS A 35 -10.34 0.25 20.86
CA HIS A 35 -10.96 0.86 22.03
C HIS A 35 -11.01 2.40 21.94
N LYS A 36 -9.92 3.03 21.47
CA LYS A 36 -9.89 4.48 21.24
C LYS A 36 -10.94 4.90 20.21
N ALA A 37 -11.05 4.16 19.11
CA ALA A 37 -12.07 4.40 18.10
C ALA A 37 -13.49 4.27 18.67
N ALA A 38 -13.77 3.22 19.44
CA ALA A 38 -15.05 3.02 20.11
C ALA A 38 -15.38 4.19 21.06
N LYS A 39 -14.41 4.61 21.88
CA LYS A 39 -14.57 5.74 22.82
C LYS A 39 -14.80 7.07 22.10
N ALA A 40 -14.21 7.26 20.92
CA ALA A 40 -14.42 8.42 20.06
C ALA A 40 -15.77 8.40 19.32
N GLY A 41 -16.61 7.37 19.54
CA GLY A 41 -17.91 7.23 18.88
C GLY A 41 -17.83 6.70 17.45
N LEU A 42 -16.69 6.13 17.04
CA LEU A 42 -16.46 5.56 15.71
C LEU A 42 -16.91 4.09 15.66
N GLY A 43 -18.12 3.81 16.15
CA GLY A 43 -18.66 2.44 16.27
C GLY A 43 -18.76 1.66 14.95
N ASP A 44 -18.67 2.35 13.81
CA ASP A 44 -18.71 1.73 12.48
C ASP A 44 -17.37 1.16 12.04
N VAL A 45 -16.29 1.63 12.67
CA VAL A 45 -14.91 1.21 12.43
C VAL A 45 -14.45 0.30 13.58
N ALA A 46 -14.92 0.59 14.80
CA ALA A 46 -14.62 -0.23 15.97
C ALA A 46 -15.45 -1.51 16.02
N ILE A 47 -14.80 -2.61 16.40
CA ILE A 47 -15.45 -3.85 16.79
C ILE A 47 -16.13 -3.60 18.15
N ASP A 48 -17.47 -3.64 18.15
CA ASP A 48 -18.30 -3.57 19.35
C ASP A 48 -18.24 -4.90 20.14
N ALA A 49 -17.14 -5.07 20.88
CA ALA A 49 -16.87 -6.23 21.71
C ALA A 49 -15.91 -5.86 22.85
N GLY A 50 -15.83 -6.72 23.88
CA GLY A 50 -14.83 -6.58 24.93
C GLY A 50 -13.40 -6.84 24.40
N ASP A 51 -12.38 -6.29 25.06
CA ASP A 51 -10.99 -6.34 24.59
C ASP A 51 -10.49 -7.76 24.27
N GLU A 52 -10.83 -8.76 25.09
CA GLU A 52 -10.44 -10.17 24.85
C GLU A 52 -11.07 -10.75 23.58
N GLU A 53 -12.33 -10.39 23.31
CA GLU A 53 -13.04 -10.82 22.09
C GLU A 53 -12.48 -10.10 20.87
N VAL A 54 -12.16 -8.81 20.99
CA VAL A 54 -11.47 -8.02 19.95
C VAL A 54 -10.13 -8.67 19.64
N LEU A 55 -9.30 -9.00 20.64
CA LEU A 55 -8.02 -9.68 20.46
C LEU A 55 -8.18 -11.04 19.78
N ALA A 56 -9.13 -11.87 20.23
CA ALA A 56 -9.38 -13.18 19.63
C ALA A 56 -9.80 -13.07 18.15
N LYS A 57 -10.62 -12.06 17.81
CA LYS A 57 -11.03 -11.78 16.43
C LYS A 57 -9.87 -11.29 15.57
N LEU A 58 -9.05 -10.38 16.08
CA LEU A 58 -7.86 -9.86 15.39
C LEU A 58 -6.82 -10.95 15.19
N SER A 59 -6.57 -11.78 16.20
CA SER A 59 -5.64 -12.92 16.13
C SER A 59 -6.07 -13.93 15.06
N ARG A 60 -7.37 -14.27 15.02
CA ARG A 60 -7.93 -15.12 13.96
C ARG A 60 -7.76 -14.49 12.58
N MET A 61 -8.10 -13.22 12.43
CA MET A 61 -7.94 -12.49 11.16
C MET A 61 -6.48 -12.49 10.68
N MET A 62 -5.53 -12.22 11.58
CA MET A 62 -4.11 -12.23 11.25
C MET A 62 -3.65 -13.65 10.87
N SER A 63 -4.07 -14.67 11.60
CA SER A 63 -3.79 -16.07 11.30
C SER A 63 -4.33 -16.49 9.93
N ASP A 64 -5.55 -16.08 9.58
CA ASP A 64 -6.14 -16.36 8.27
C ASP A 64 -5.33 -15.68 7.15
N LEU A 65 -4.88 -14.43 7.35
CA LEU A 65 -4.02 -13.71 6.40
C LEU A 65 -2.63 -14.35 6.22
N PHE A 66 -2.07 -14.94 7.28
CA PHE A 66 -0.84 -15.76 7.16
C PHE A 66 -1.10 -17.00 6.32
N ALA A 67 -2.18 -17.74 6.62
CA ALA A 67 -2.54 -18.95 5.89
C ALA A 67 -2.83 -18.69 4.40
N GLU A 68 -3.53 -17.60 4.06
CA GLU A 68 -3.77 -17.15 2.68
C GLU A 68 -2.48 -16.92 1.87
N ARG A 69 -1.37 -16.61 2.55
CA ARG A 69 -0.07 -16.31 1.94
C ARG A 69 0.94 -17.46 2.05
N GLY A 70 0.54 -18.59 2.63
CA GLY A 70 1.44 -19.71 2.89
C GLY A 70 2.48 -19.44 3.99
N GLY A 71 2.26 -18.43 4.83
CA GLY A 71 3.11 -18.10 5.97
C GLY A 71 2.71 -18.84 7.25
N ASP A 72 3.59 -18.82 8.25
CA ASP A 72 3.33 -19.41 9.57
C ASP A 72 3.00 -18.34 10.61
N PHE A 73 1.75 -18.31 11.08
CA PHE A 73 1.31 -17.40 12.13
C PHE A 73 2.13 -17.58 13.42
N GLN A 74 2.56 -18.80 13.76
CA GLN A 74 3.32 -19.12 14.98
C GLN A 74 4.80 -18.76 14.89
N ALA A 75 5.36 -18.73 13.68
CA ALA A 75 6.75 -18.38 13.41
C ALA A 75 6.86 -17.34 12.28
N PRO A 76 6.31 -16.13 12.48
CA PRO A 76 6.23 -15.14 11.42
C PRO A 76 7.61 -14.52 11.15
N SER A 77 7.86 -14.12 9.91
CA SER A 77 8.96 -13.22 9.57
C SER A 77 8.54 -11.75 9.67
N VAL A 78 9.50 -10.83 9.81
CA VAL A 78 9.22 -9.37 9.89
C VAL A 78 8.63 -8.84 8.58
N SER A 79 9.05 -9.37 7.43
CA SER A 79 8.50 -9.00 6.12
C SER A 79 7.04 -9.43 5.99
N GLU A 80 6.68 -10.63 6.45
CA GLU A 80 5.29 -11.10 6.48
C GLU A 80 4.43 -10.23 7.41
N LEU A 81 4.92 -9.91 8.61
CA LEU A 81 4.20 -9.07 9.57
C LEU A 81 3.89 -7.68 8.99
N ARG A 82 4.85 -7.04 8.30
CA ARG A 82 4.62 -5.75 7.60
C ARG A 82 3.47 -5.86 6.59
N SER A 83 3.55 -6.87 5.73
CA SER A 83 2.57 -7.07 4.67
C SER A 83 1.18 -7.40 5.23
N ILE A 84 1.11 -8.19 6.30
CA ILE A 84 -0.15 -8.59 6.94
C ILE A 84 -0.76 -7.43 7.71
N ARG A 85 0.05 -6.67 8.45
CA ARG A 85 -0.39 -5.43 9.11
C ARG A 85 -1.05 -4.49 8.11
N HIS A 86 -0.40 -4.17 6.98
CA HIS A 86 -0.99 -3.30 5.96
C HIS A 86 -2.36 -3.80 5.48
N THR A 87 -2.52 -5.12 5.33
CA THR A 87 -3.79 -5.71 4.89
C THR A 87 -4.86 -5.67 5.99
N MET A 88 -4.45 -5.81 7.25
CA MET A 88 -5.33 -5.64 8.40
C MET A 88 -5.79 -4.20 8.55
N ASP A 89 -4.90 -3.21 8.39
CA ASP A 89 -5.24 -1.78 8.43
C ASP A 89 -6.35 -1.45 7.39
N LEU A 90 -6.23 -2.02 6.18
CA LEU A 90 -7.27 -1.91 5.14
C LEU A 90 -8.57 -2.63 5.52
N LYS A 91 -8.50 -3.89 5.98
CA LYS A 91 -9.69 -4.69 6.34
C LYS A 91 -10.46 -4.08 7.52
N LEU A 92 -9.75 -3.47 8.47
CA LEU A 92 -10.31 -2.82 9.65
C LEU A 92 -10.64 -1.35 9.42
N ARG A 93 -10.37 -0.82 8.22
CA ARG A 93 -10.61 0.58 7.84
C ARG A 93 -9.90 1.57 8.78
N PHE A 94 -8.71 1.20 9.24
CA PHE A 94 -7.94 2.05 10.16
C PHE A 94 -7.48 3.36 9.50
N THR A 95 -7.41 3.38 8.17
CA THR A 95 -7.18 4.59 7.36
C THR A 95 -8.33 5.62 7.45
N GLU A 96 -9.49 5.23 7.96
CA GLU A 96 -10.64 6.11 8.16
C GLU A 96 -10.75 6.64 9.61
N LEU A 97 -9.85 6.19 10.49
CA LEU A 97 -9.75 6.76 11.83
C LEU A 97 -9.23 8.21 11.74
N PRO A 98 -9.50 9.03 12.75
CA PRO A 98 -8.85 10.33 12.91
C PRO A 98 -7.33 10.19 12.75
N PRO A 99 -6.66 11.11 12.02
CA PRO A 99 -5.22 11.04 11.75
C PRO A 99 -4.40 10.79 13.02
N GLU A 100 -4.78 11.39 14.14
CA GLU A 100 -4.08 11.26 15.41
C GLU A 100 -4.07 9.81 15.92
N ILE A 101 -5.17 9.07 15.71
CA ILE A 101 -5.30 7.67 16.12
C ILE A 101 -4.54 6.76 15.16
N SER A 102 -4.72 6.96 13.83
CA SER A 102 -4.08 6.12 12.82
C SER A 102 -2.56 6.31 12.79
N GLU A 103 -2.06 7.54 12.87
CA GLU A 103 -0.61 7.83 12.89
C GLU A 103 0.05 7.25 14.15
N THR A 104 -0.62 7.31 15.30
CA THR A 104 -0.11 6.70 16.54
C THR A 104 0.01 5.18 16.39
N HIS A 105 -1.03 4.52 15.86
CA HIS A 105 -1.02 3.08 15.60
C HIS A 105 0.10 2.71 14.62
N ASP A 106 0.27 3.48 13.55
CA ASP A 106 1.28 3.25 12.54
C ASP A 106 2.70 3.36 13.09
N MET A 107 2.95 4.41 13.87
CA MET A 107 4.23 4.63 14.53
C MET A 107 4.56 3.49 15.50
N VAL A 108 3.60 3.07 16.33
CA VAL A 108 3.78 1.94 17.27
C VAL A 108 4.12 0.66 16.52
N CYS A 109 3.36 0.33 15.47
CA CYS A 109 3.59 -0.86 14.67
C CYS A 109 4.96 -0.85 13.99
N GLU A 110 5.40 0.29 13.45
CA GLU A 110 6.74 0.41 12.86
C GLU A 110 7.87 0.23 13.90
N ILE A 111 7.74 0.80 15.10
CA ILE A 111 8.74 0.62 16.17
C ILE A 111 8.87 -0.87 16.55
N LEU A 112 7.73 -1.58 16.68
CA LEU A 112 7.72 -3.02 16.98
C LEU A 112 8.42 -3.83 15.88
N LEU A 113 8.15 -3.50 14.61
CA LEU A 113 8.74 -4.17 13.45
C LEU A 113 10.23 -3.86 13.28
N GLU A 114 10.67 -2.63 13.58
CA GLU A 114 12.08 -2.23 13.57
C GLU A 114 12.87 -3.03 14.63
N LYS A 115 12.37 -3.09 15.87
CA LYS A 115 12.98 -3.85 16.97
C LYS A 115 13.07 -5.36 16.70
N ALA A 116 12.22 -5.89 15.82
CA ALA A 116 12.27 -7.28 15.37
C ALA A 116 13.16 -7.52 14.14
N GLY A 117 13.40 -6.49 13.32
CA GLY A 117 14.11 -6.59 12.04
C GLY A 117 15.62 -6.44 12.09
N GLU A 118 16.20 -5.94 13.18
CA GLU A 118 17.64 -5.68 13.31
C GLU A 118 18.53 -6.94 13.43
N SER A 119 17.99 -8.16 13.32
CA SER A 119 18.76 -9.40 13.46
C SER A 119 19.35 -9.95 12.15
N VAL A 120 19.79 -9.09 11.23
CA VAL A 120 20.54 -9.52 10.00
C VAL A 120 22.06 -9.43 10.21
N PHE A 121 22.52 -9.50 11.45
CA PHE A 121 23.84 -10.02 11.74
C PHE A 121 23.66 -11.41 12.34
N GLU A 122 23.53 -12.40 11.45
CA GLU A 122 24.04 -13.72 11.77
C GLU A 122 25.49 -13.53 12.17
N VAL A 123 25.75 -13.61 13.48
CA VAL A 123 27.10 -13.89 13.95
C VAL A 123 27.38 -15.30 13.47
N GLU A 124 27.97 -15.43 12.27
CA GLU A 124 28.74 -16.62 11.89
C GLU A 124 29.91 -16.71 12.87
N GLY A 125 29.63 -17.32 14.03
CA GLY A 125 30.60 -17.73 15.03
C GLY A 125 30.82 -19.24 14.90
N PRO A 126 32.08 -19.70 15.01
CA PRO A 126 32.50 -20.98 14.46
C PRO A 126 31.98 -22.18 15.26
N GLU A 127 31.86 -23.26 14.48
CA GLU A 127 31.73 -24.65 14.87
C GLU A 127 32.39 -25.02 16.22
N ALA A 128 31.64 -25.82 16.98
CA ALA A 128 31.87 -26.19 18.36
C ALA A 128 33.26 -26.76 18.70
N ALA A 129 33.73 -26.43 19.90
CA ALA A 129 34.59 -27.32 20.70
C ALA A 129 34.07 -27.36 22.15
N PRO A 130 34.21 -28.50 22.86
CA PRO A 130 33.35 -28.83 24.00
C PRO A 130 33.84 -28.30 25.34
N ALA A 131 32.85 -27.99 26.18
CA ALA A 131 32.80 -28.03 27.65
C ALA A 131 34.13 -28.06 28.43
N GLN A 132 34.39 -26.97 29.15
CA GLN A 132 34.99 -27.05 30.48
C GLN A 132 34.15 -26.25 31.47
N ALA A 133 33.76 -26.94 32.53
CA ALA A 133 33.07 -26.38 33.68
C ALA A 133 34.14 -25.80 34.63
N GLU A 134 34.11 -24.49 34.85
CA GLU A 134 34.79 -23.87 35.98
C GLU A 134 33.82 -22.94 36.72
N ASP A 135 33.49 -23.41 37.92
CA ASP A 135 33.35 -22.72 39.19
C ASP A 135 33.41 -21.18 39.18
N LEU A 136 32.31 -20.54 39.60
CA LEU A 136 32.24 -19.09 39.87
C LEU A 136 31.89 -18.85 41.33
N THR A 137 32.91 -18.43 42.08
CA THR A 137 32.81 -17.79 43.41
C THR A 137 32.86 -16.26 43.27
N GLU A 138 31.87 -15.61 43.89
CA GLU A 138 31.83 -14.27 44.53
C GLU A 138 32.50 -12.99 43.93
N ALA A 139 31.61 -12.01 43.67
CA ALA A 139 31.67 -10.55 43.97
C ALA A 139 32.59 -9.60 43.13
N PRO A 140 32.42 -8.24 43.17
CA PRO A 140 31.39 -7.39 43.78
C PRO A 140 30.74 -6.33 42.84
N THR A 141 29.68 -5.71 43.35
CA THR A 141 28.93 -4.54 42.83
C THR A 141 29.80 -3.28 42.66
N PRO A 142 29.54 -2.44 41.63
CA PRO A 142 29.78 -1.01 41.72
C PRO A 142 28.48 -0.19 41.67
N ALA A 143 28.44 0.80 42.54
CA ALA A 143 27.37 1.77 42.70
C ALA A 143 27.46 2.91 41.66
N GLY A 144 26.29 3.47 41.33
CA GLY A 144 26.09 4.91 41.20
C GLY A 144 26.49 5.56 39.88
N ALA A 145 25.54 5.63 38.96
CA ALA A 145 25.42 6.74 38.02
C ALA A 145 23.92 6.94 37.71
N GLU A 146 23.28 7.83 38.44
CA GLU A 146 21.95 8.35 38.09
C GLU A 146 22.10 9.21 36.84
N SER A 147 21.60 8.71 35.70
CA SER A 147 21.45 9.49 34.47
C SER A 147 19.97 9.81 34.33
N GLU A 148 19.63 11.09 34.42
CA GLU A 148 18.32 11.63 34.05
C GLU A 148 18.13 11.50 32.52
N GLU A 149 17.77 10.30 32.07
CA GLU A 149 17.05 10.15 30.80
C GLU A 149 15.56 10.14 31.13
N VAL A 150 14.91 11.30 31.01
CA VAL A 150 13.45 11.34 30.90
C VAL A 150 13.11 10.56 29.63
N SER A 151 12.58 9.35 29.84
CA SER A 151 12.30 8.41 28.77
C SER A 151 11.33 9.03 27.79
N PHE A 152 11.71 9.06 26.51
CA PHE A 152 10.86 9.47 25.37
C PHE A 152 9.45 8.84 25.40
N THR A 153 9.30 7.66 26.01
CA THR A 153 8.00 7.03 26.24
C THR A 153 7.09 7.79 27.20
N GLU A 154 7.59 8.47 28.23
CA GLU A 154 6.76 9.26 29.15
C GLU A 154 6.24 10.55 28.49
N ALA A 155 7.07 11.23 27.70
CA ALA A 155 6.69 12.44 26.97
C ALA A 155 5.59 12.15 25.92
N LEU A 156 5.74 11.06 25.15
CA LEU A 156 4.76 10.64 24.16
C LEU A 156 3.43 10.20 24.81
N THR A 157 3.48 9.61 26.01
CA THR A 157 2.28 9.16 26.73
C THR A 157 1.48 10.34 27.31
N GLY A 158 2.16 11.42 27.73
CA GLY A 158 1.51 12.63 28.24
C GLY A 158 0.78 13.45 27.17
N GLU A 159 1.34 13.54 25.97
CA GLU A 159 0.76 14.33 24.86
C GLU A 159 -0.52 13.68 24.29
N ILE A 160 -0.58 12.35 24.29
CA ILE A 160 -1.77 11.57 23.88
C ILE A 160 -2.97 11.76 24.83
N ALA A 161 -2.74 12.12 26.10
CA ALA A 161 -3.81 12.32 27.07
C ALA A 161 -4.47 13.71 26.99
N ALA A 162 -3.75 14.73 26.48
CA ALA A 162 -4.15 16.13 26.55
C ALA A 162 -5.04 16.60 25.37
N THR A 163 -5.03 15.93 24.23
CA THR A 163 -5.78 16.30 23.02
C THR A 163 -7.28 15.98 23.07
N LEU A 164 -7.80 15.46 24.19
CA LEU A 164 -9.10 14.80 24.25
C LEU A 164 -10.27 15.62 24.83
N ASP A 165 -10.07 16.87 25.30
CA ASP A 165 -11.10 17.53 26.15
C ASP A 165 -11.74 18.82 25.62
N GLU A 166 -11.47 19.28 24.38
CA GLU A 166 -12.09 20.51 23.88
C GLU A 166 -12.60 20.44 22.42
N LYS A 167 -13.93 20.26 22.27
CA LYS A 167 -14.85 21.13 21.47
C LYS A 167 -16.06 20.36 20.92
N ALA A 168 -17.22 20.57 21.55
CA ALA A 168 -18.52 20.30 20.96
C ALA A 168 -19.38 21.57 20.98
N GLY A 169 -19.58 22.19 19.81
CA GLY A 169 -20.36 23.43 19.67
C GLY A 169 -21.00 23.58 18.29
N GLY A 170 -22.22 23.04 18.13
CA GLY A 170 -23.37 23.72 17.50
C GLY A 170 -23.36 24.23 16.06
N ALA A 171 -22.42 23.86 15.20
CA ALA A 171 -22.58 24.02 13.75
C ALA A 171 -23.21 22.76 13.15
N VAL A 172 -24.10 22.88 12.16
CA VAL A 172 -24.43 21.74 11.29
C VAL A 172 -23.15 21.39 10.56
N THR A 173 -22.37 20.49 11.15
CA THR A 173 -21.11 20.04 10.61
C THR A 173 -21.42 19.36 9.29
N GLU A 174 -20.93 19.96 8.23
CA GLU A 174 -20.90 19.35 6.92
C GLU A 174 -20.40 17.90 7.04
N SER A 175 -21.07 16.98 6.33
CA SER A 175 -20.63 15.59 6.32
C SER A 175 -19.20 15.50 5.76
N PRO A 176 -18.32 14.65 6.29
CA PRO A 176 -16.99 14.43 5.68
C PRO A 176 -17.09 14.08 4.19
N PHE A 177 -18.09 13.30 3.79
CA PHE A 177 -18.43 13.02 2.39
C PHE A 177 -18.80 14.27 1.56
N GLU A 178 -19.53 15.23 2.11
CA GLU A 178 -19.90 16.46 1.39
C GLU A 178 -18.67 17.36 1.20
N ALA A 179 -17.79 17.42 2.21
CA ALA A 179 -16.53 18.15 2.13
C ALA A 179 -15.60 17.53 1.08
N SER A 180 -15.44 16.21 1.10
CA SER A 180 -14.61 15.46 0.15
C SER A 180 -15.15 15.54 -1.28
N LEU A 181 -16.47 15.43 -1.45
CA LEU A 181 -17.14 15.60 -2.74
C LEU A 181 -16.95 17.01 -3.29
N ARG A 182 -17.00 18.04 -2.44
CA ARG A 182 -16.74 19.43 -2.85
C ARG A 182 -15.29 19.61 -3.32
N GLU A 183 -14.33 19.03 -2.60
CA GLU A 183 -12.91 19.08 -2.96
C GLU A 183 -12.69 18.45 -4.34
N ARG A 184 -13.23 17.26 -4.60
CA ARG A 184 -13.16 16.63 -5.93
C ARG A 184 -13.82 17.45 -7.02
N LEU A 185 -14.98 18.05 -6.74
CA LEU A 185 -15.66 18.92 -7.70
C LEU A 185 -14.87 20.21 -8.00
N ALA A 186 -13.99 20.66 -7.09
CA ALA A 186 -13.13 21.81 -7.32
C ALA A 186 -11.97 21.52 -8.28
N LEU A 187 -11.59 20.25 -8.49
CA LEU A 187 -10.50 19.86 -9.39
C LEU A 187 -10.94 19.91 -10.86
N ASP A 188 -10.13 20.47 -11.77
CA ASP A 188 -10.48 20.57 -13.20
C ASP A 188 -10.52 19.22 -13.94
N LYS A 189 -9.75 18.25 -13.44
CA LYS A 189 -9.62 16.89 -13.97
C LYS A 189 -9.62 15.94 -12.79
N LEU A 190 -10.21 14.76 -12.97
CA LEU A 190 -10.23 13.70 -11.97
C LEU A 190 -9.69 12.43 -12.61
N SER A 191 -8.90 11.65 -11.89
CA SER A 191 -8.58 10.31 -12.36
C SER A 191 -9.87 9.47 -12.44
N PRO A 192 -9.90 8.35 -13.18
CA PRO A 192 -11.05 7.46 -13.17
C PRO A 192 -11.40 6.92 -11.77
N GLU A 193 -10.39 6.68 -10.92
CA GLU A 193 -10.55 6.27 -9.52
C GLU A 193 -11.19 7.37 -8.69
N ASP A 194 -10.73 8.61 -8.81
CA ASP A 194 -11.33 9.76 -8.10
C ASP A 194 -12.76 10.03 -8.56
N ALA A 195 -13.05 9.87 -9.86
CA ALA A 195 -14.40 9.99 -10.40
C ALA A 195 -15.32 8.87 -9.85
N ARG A 196 -14.82 7.63 -9.73
CA ARG A 196 -15.54 6.51 -9.10
C ARG A 196 -15.87 6.83 -7.65
N ASP A 197 -14.87 7.24 -6.87
CA ASP A 197 -15.07 7.53 -5.45
C ASP A 197 -16.01 8.72 -5.24
N GLY A 198 -15.88 9.79 -6.05
CA GLY A 198 -16.83 10.90 -6.05
C GLY A 198 -18.26 10.47 -6.38
N ILE A 199 -18.46 9.50 -7.28
CA ILE A 199 -19.81 8.96 -7.55
C ILE A 199 -20.37 8.27 -6.31
N ILE A 200 -19.57 7.43 -5.62
CA ILE A 200 -19.97 6.76 -4.38
C ILE A 200 -20.40 7.78 -3.33
N GLU A 201 -19.58 8.82 -3.12
CA GLU A 201 -19.86 9.90 -2.17
C GLU A 201 -21.13 10.68 -2.55
N CYS A 202 -21.35 10.93 -3.84
CA CYS A 202 -22.59 11.56 -4.32
C CYS A 202 -23.83 10.73 -3.94
N PHE A 203 -23.79 9.40 -4.09
CA PHE A 203 -24.88 8.52 -3.66
C PHE A 203 -25.09 8.59 -2.13
N VAL A 204 -24.02 8.57 -1.34
CA VAL A 204 -24.09 8.67 0.12
C VAL A 204 -24.71 10.01 0.55
N ALA A 205 -24.28 11.12 -0.04
CA ALA A 205 -24.84 12.46 0.21
C ALA A 205 -26.32 12.55 -0.20
N THR A 206 -26.67 11.95 -1.34
CA THR A 206 -28.05 11.90 -1.85
C THR A 206 -28.97 11.11 -0.91
N HIS A 207 -28.50 9.95 -0.43
CA HIS A 207 -29.23 9.14 0.53
C HIS A 207 -29.44 9.90 1.85
N ARG A 208 -28.39 10.53 2.38
CA ARG A 208 -28.48 11.37 3.59
C ARG A 208 -29.51 12.49 3.44
N LYS A 209 -29.53 13.19 2.30
CA LYS A 209 -30.54 14.23 2.02
C LYS A 209 -31.96 13.67 1.86
N SER A 210 -32.09 12.42 1.42
CA SER A 210 -33.39 11.76 1.26
C SER A 210 -33.99 11.27 2.57
N LEU A 211 -33.15 10.95 3.56
CA LEU A 211 -33.59 10.68 4.90
C LEU A 211 -34.08 12.01 5.49
N ALA A 212 -35.41 12.17 5.57
CA ALA A 212 -35.98 13.25 6.37
C ALA A 212 -35.38 13.17 7.79
N PRO A 213 -35.31 14.29 8.55
CA PRO A 213 -34.91 14.26 9.95
C PRO A 213 -35.96 13.50 10.76
N GLU A 214 -35.97 12.17 10.66
CA GLU A 214 -36.93 11.30 11.33
C GLU A 214 -36.49 11.08 12.77
N GLY A 215 -36.78 12.08 13.60
CA GLY A 215 -36.79 11.97 15.05
C GLY A 215 -35.48 11.48 15.69
N PRO A 216 -35.47 11.33 17.03
CA PRO A 216 -34.35 10.78 17.77
C PRO A 216 -34.33 9.25 17.62
N GLY A 217 -34.06 8.76 16.42
CA GLY A 217 -33.70 7.35 16.21
C GLY A 217 -32.35 7.05 16.86
N THR A 218 -32.23 5.86 17.47
CA THR A 218 -31.09 5.44 18.30
C THR A 218 -29.82 5.08 17.52
N GLU A 219 -29.88 5.09 16.19
CA GLU A 219 -28.74 4.75 15.35
C GLU A 219 -28.05 6.02 14.86
N SER A 220 -26.73 6.12 15.06
CA SER A 220 -25.98 7.31 14.65
C SER A 220 -26.08 7.50 13.13
N ALA A 221 -26.24 8.74 12.68
CA ALA A 221 -26.28 9.05 11.25
C ALA A 221 -24.99 8.59 10.52
N ALA A 222 -23.86 8.53 11.23
CA ALA A 222 -22.60 8.00 10.75
C ALA A 222 -22.71 6.50 10.40
N ALA A 223 -23.34 5.70 11.26
CA ALA A 223 -23.51 4.27 11.06
C ALA A 223 -24.36 3.92 9.84
N LEU A 224 -25.43 4.69 9.67
CA LEU A 224 -26.27 4.58 8.48
C LEU A 224 -25.50 4.98 7.23
N GLN A 225 -24.65 6.01 7.28
CA GLN A 225 -23.80 6.40 6.15
C GLN A 225 -22.75 5.33 5.81
N GLY A 226 -22.01 4.80 6.78
CA GLY A 226 -20.96 3.81 6.55
C GLY A 226 -21.51 2.52 5.94
N ARG A 227 -22.65 2.01 6.44
CA ARG A 227 -23.31 0.83 5.84
C ARG A 227 -23.83 1.11 4.44
N PHE A 228 -24.38 2.30 4.22
CA PHE A 228 -24.86 2.68 2.89
C PHE A 228 -23.70 2.77 1.89
N GLU A 229 -22.59 3.42 2.25
CA GLU A 229 -21.38 3.47 1.43
C GLU A 229 -20.86 2.07 1.08
N ALA A 230 -20.70 1.20 2.07
CA ALA A 230 -20.25 -0.18 1.86
C ALA A 230 -21.16 -0.93 0.87
N ARG A 231 -22.48 -0.70 0.97
CA ARG A 231 -23.46 -1.25 0.03
C ARG A 231 -23.29 -0.71 -1.39
N ILE A 232 -23.06 0.61 -1.55
CA ILE A 232 -22.78 1.22 -2.87
C ILE A 232 -21.51 0.61 -3.48
N ARG A 233 -20.42 0.54 -2.71
CA ARG A 233 -19.16 -0.08 -3.16
C ARG A 233 -19.35 -1.54 -3.57
N GLY A 234 -20.12 -2.31 -2.80
CA GLY A 234 -20.47 -3.69 -3.13
C GLY A 234 -21.22 -3.81 -4.46
N MET A 235 -22.23 -2.96 -4.69
CA MET A 235 -22.98 -2.94 -5.96
C MET A 235 -22.12 -2.49 -7.15
N MET A 236 -21.22 -1.52 -6.97
CA MET A 236 -20.29 -1.14 -8.04
C MET A 236 -19.31 -2.27 -8.35
N ARG A 237 -18.74 -2.95 -7.34
CA ARG A 237 -17.90 -4.13 -7.57
C ARG A 237 -18.63 -5.21 -8.36
N GLU A 238 -19.86 -5.56 -7.95
CA GLU A 238 -20.72 -6.50 -8.69
C GLU A 238 -20.88 -6.09 -10.16
N PHE A 239 -21.16 -4.80 -10.41
CA PHE A 239 -21.30 -4.25 -11.76
C PHE A 239 -20.00 -4.37 -12.58
N PHE A 240 -18.86 -3.92 -12.05
CA PHE A 240 -17.58 -3.94 -12.76
C PHE A 240 -17.13 -5.38 -13.06
N THR A 241 -17.28 -6.31 -12.10
CA THR A 241 -17.03 -7.74 -12.32
C THR A 241 -17.91 -8.30 -13.43
N ALA A 242 -19.20 -7.97 -13.46
CA ALA A 242 -20.11 -8.42 -14.52
C ALA A 242 -19.77 -7.85 -15.91
N GLN A 243 -19.05 -6.72 -15.98
CA GLN A 243 -18.54 -6.15 -17.22
C GLN A 243 -17.13 -6.64 -17.60
N GLY A 244 -16.53 -7.54 -16.80
CA GLY A 244 -15.15 -8.01 -17.02
C GLY A 244 -14.11 -6.91 -16.82
N ALA A 245 -14.37 -5.96 -15.92
CA ALA A 245 -13.50 -4.83 -15.63
C ALA A 245 -13.10 -4.78 -14.16
N SER A 246 -11.95 -4.16 -13.86
CA SER A 246 -11.50 -3.91 -12.50
C SER A 246 -12.32 -2.79 -11.86
N PHE A 247 -12.71 -2.98 -10.60
CA PHE A 247 -13.28 -1.90 -9.78
C PHE A 247 -12.20 -0.91 -9.33
N ASP A 248 -10.99 -1.40 -9.09
CA ASP A 248 -9.87 -0.61 -8.58
C ASP A 248 -9.25 0.26 -9.69
N GLU A 249 -9.34 -0.19 -10.94
CA GLU A 249 -8.94 0.54 -12.16
C GLU A 249 -10.15 0.74 -13.09
N PRO A 250 -11.09 1.62 -12.72
CA PRO A 250 -12.35 1.75 -13.43
C PRO A 250 -12.15 2.44 -14.78
N ARG A 251 -12.76 1.89 -15.83
CA ARG A 251 -12.87 2.59 -17.12
C ARG A 251 -13.93 3.68 -17.06
N ILE A 252 -13.62 4.90 -17.53
CA ILE A 252 -14.56 6.04 -17.45
C ILE A 252 -15.87 5.77 -18.20
N GLU A 253 -15.84 4.98 -19.29
CA GLU A 253 -17.04 4.63 -20.05
C GLU A 253 -17.99 3.71 -19.27
N LEU A 254 -17.44 2.95 -18.32
CA LEU A 254 -18.23 2.05 -17.47
C LEU A 254 -18.83 2.80 -16.28
N LEU A 255 -18.28 3.95 -15.87
CA LEU A 255 -18.80 4.71 -14.73
C LEU A 255 -20.20 5.31 -14.99
N GLU A 256 -20.52 5.72 -16.22
CA GLU A 256 -21.87 6.18 -16.58
C GLU A 256 -22.91 5.06 -16.52
N LYS A 257 -22.50 3.84 -16.92
CA LYS A 257 -23.34 2.65 -16.81
C LYS A 257 -23.48 2.19 -15.36
N ALA A 258 -22.40 2.25 -14.58
CA ALA A 258 -22.40 1.93 -13.16
C ALA A 258 -23.32 2.89 -12.37
N LYS A 259 -23.27 4.20 -12.68
CA LYS A 259 -24.23 5.19 -12.16
C LYS A 259 -25.66 4.73 -12.43
N SER A 260 -26.02 4.54 -13.71
CA SER A 260 -27.39 4.15 -14.10
C SER A 260 -27.86 2.87 -13.40
N TYR A 261 -26.96 1.89 -13.26
CA TYR A 261 -27.20 0.65 -12.52
C TYR A 261 -27.50 0.90 -11.03
N LEU A 262 -26.72 1.75 -10.36
CA LEU A 262 -26.96 2.13 -8.97
C LEU A 262 -28.28 2.88 -8.80
N GLU A 263 -28.59 3.84 -9.70
CA GLU A 263 -29.84 4.62 -9.66
C GLU A 263 -31.07 3.69 -9.73
N GLN A 264 -31.01 2.69 -10.61
CA GLN A 264 -32.04 1.67 -10.75
C GLN A 264 -32.14 0.77 -9.51
N ARG A 265 -31.01 0.24 -9.02
CA ARG A 265 -30.97 -0.68 -7.85
C ARG A 265 -31.41 -0.01 -6.55
N LEU A 266 -31.15 1.29 -6.39
CA LEU A 266 -31.49 2.07 -5.20
C LEU A 266 -32.86 2.75 -5.29
N GLY A 267 -33.46 2.80 -6.48
CA GLY A 267 -34.75 3.44 -6.69
C GLY A 267 -34.73 4.96 -6.50
N ILE A 268 -33.60 5.62 -6.76
CA ILE A 268 -33.47 7.07 -6.49
C ILE A 268 -34.37 7.94 -7.38
N HIS A 269 -34.93 7.38 -8.45
CA HIS A 269 -35.91 8.08 -9.31
C HIS A 269 -37.19 8.49 -8.55
N GLY A 270 -37.47 7.87 -7.40
CA GLY A 270 -38.57 8.24 -6.51
C GLY A 270 -38.27 9.42 -5.56
N LEU A 271 -37.04 9.94 -5.55
CA LEU A 271 -36.65 11.04 -4.67
C LEU A 271 -37.28 12.37 -5.10
N PRO A 272 -37.41 13.34 -4.16
CA PRO A 272 -37.84 14.70 -4.50
C PRO A 272 -37.02 15.29 -5.65
N GLY A 273 -37.68 15.93 -6.61
CA GLY A 273 -37.06 16.38 -7.86
C GLY A 273 -35.83 17.27 -7.69
N GLY A 274 -35.78 18.08 -6.61
CA GLY A 274 -34.60 18.89 -6.29
C GLY A 274 -33.37 18.06 -5.93
N ILE A 275 -33.54 17.01 -5.12
CA ILE A 275 -32.46 16.10 -4.71
C ILE A 275 -31.97 15.30 -5.92
N LEU A 276 -32.89 14.77 -6.73
CA LEU A 276 -32.55 14.01 -7.92
C LEU A 276 -31.84 14.86 -8.99
N ALA A 277 -32.25 16.11 -9.16
CA ALA A 277 -31.59 17.03 -10.09
C ALA A 277 -30.16 17.37 -9.64
N GLU A 278 -29.96 17.61 -8.33
CA GLU A 278 -28.65 17.84 -7.76
C GLU A 278 -27.73 16.62 -7.91
N HIS A 279 -28.22 15.43 -7.57
CA HIS A 279 -27.51 14.16 -7.75
C HIS A 279 -27.01 13.98 -9.18
N ASN A 280 -27.91 14.13 -10.16
CA ASN A 280 -27.58 13.98 -11.57
C ASN A 280 -26.52 14.98 -12.01
N LYS A 281 -26.67 16.26 -11.62
CA LYS A 281 -25.71 17.31 -11.95
C LYS A 281 -24.31 16.96 -11.43
N ILE A 282 -24.21 16.53 -10.17
CA ILE A 282 -22.92 16.18 -9.55
C ILE A 282 -22.28 14.97 -10.25
N CYS A 283 -23.03 13.87 -10.43
CA CYS A 283 -22.49 12.68 -11.08
C CYS A 283 -22.06 12.94 -12.53
N THR A 284 -22.82 13.73 -13.29
CA THR A 284 -22.45 14.11 -14.65
C THR A 284 -21.16 14.94 -14.67
N GLU A 285 -21.00 15.88 -13.73
CA GLU A 285 -19.77 16.69 -13.62
C GLU A 285 -18.55 15.83 -13.27
N LEU A 286 -18.67 14.90 -12.32
CA LEU A 286 -17.60 13.96 -11.96
C LEU A 286 -17.14 13.10 -13.15
N ILE A 287 -18.10 12.54 -13.90
CA ILE A 287 -17.80 11.75 -15.11
C ILE A 287 -17.16 12.62 -16.19
N SER A 288 -17.62 13.86 -16.37
CA SER A 288 -17.04 14.80 -17.33
C SER A 288 -15.59 15.15 -16.98
N LYS A 289 -15.29 15.43 -15.70
CA LYS A 289 -13.92 15.67 -15.22
C LYS A 289 -13.03 14.44 -15.42
N GLY A 290 -13.58 13.23 -15.22
CA GLY A 290 -12.90 11.96 -15.53
C GLY A 290 -12.56 11.79 -17.01
N ARG A 291 -13.46 12.18 -17.92
CA ARG A 291 -13.18 12.15 -19.38
C ARG A 291 -12.09 13.14 -19.77
N ARG A 292 -12.15 14.37 -19.25
CA ARG A 292 -11.13 15.41 -19.48
C ARG A 292 -9.73 15.00 -19.01
N PHE A 293 -9.64 14.15 -18.00
CA PHE A 293 -8.38 13.56 -17.58
C PHE A 293 -7.77 12.70 -18.69
N LEU A 294 -8.55 11.78 -19.28
CA LEU A 294 -8.07 10.93 -20.37
C LEU A 294 -7.74 11.72 -21.64
N GLU A 295 -8.51 12.75 -21.96
CA GLU A 295 -8.22 13.64 -23.10
C GLU A 295 -6.87 14.37 -22.96
N GLY A 296 -6.47 14.70 -21.72
CA GLY A 296 -5.15 15.32 -21.46
C GLY A 296 -3.98 14.34 -21.39
N VAL A 297 -4.25 13.03 -21.28
CA VAL A 297 -3.23 11.96 -21.22
C VAL A 297 -2.94 11.41 -22.63
N ALA A 298 -3.80 11.68 -23.61
CA ALA A 298 -3.47 11.49 -25.01
C ALA A 298 -2.32 12.44 -25.40
N VAL A 299 -1.10 11.97 -25.16
CA VAL A 299 0.16 12.60 -25.54
C VAL A 299 0.03 13.10 -26.98
N GLU A 300 0.24 14.40 -27.17
CA GLU A 300 0.63 14.96 -28.47
C GLU A 300 1.92 14.24 -28.89
N ILE A 301 1.79 13.07 -29.52
CA ILE A 301 2.88 12.50 -30.29
C ILE A 301 3.09 13.52 -31.42
N PRO A 302 4.26 14.18 -31.52
CA PRO A 302 4.50 15.12 -32.59
C PRO A 302 4.38 14.37 -33.92
N THR A 303 3.27 14.56 -34.63
CA THR A 303 3.03 13.96 -35.96
C THR A 303 4.00 14.46 -37.04
N ALA A 304 4.99 15.28 -36.68
CA ALA A 304 5.94 15.87 -37.62
C ALA A 304 7.09 14.95 -38.04
N GLU A 305 7.35 13.81 -37.37
CA GLU A 305 8.56 13.00 -37.63
C GLU A 305 8.32 11.58 -38.18
N VAL A 306 7.08 11.22 -38.55
CA VAL A 306 6.75 9.90 -39.14
C VAL A 306 6.50 9.98 -40.66
N ALA A 307 6.64 11.15 -41.29
CA ALA A 307 6.39 11.33 -42.72
C ALA A 307 7.54 10.89 -43.67
N ALA A 308 8.59 10.23 -43.17
CA ALA A 308 9.74 9.81 -43.98
C ALA A 308 10.08 8.31 -43.86
N ALA A 309 9.16 7.46 -43.43
CA ALA A 309 9.33 6.02 -43.55
C ALA A 309 8.92 5.55 -44.96
N GLU A 310 9.89 4.99 -45.68
CA GLU A 310 9.77 4.48 -47.04
C GLU A 310 8.58 3.53 -47.23
N LYS A 311 7.97 3.60 -48.42
CA LYS A 311 6.92 2.67 -48.88
C LYS A 311 7.37 1.22 -48.66
N PRO A 312 6.53 0.35 -48.08
CA PRO A 312 6.78 -1.08 -48.08
C PRO A 312 6.80 -1.58 -49.53
N SER A 313 7.93 -2.14 -49.95
CA SER A 313 8.03 -2.89 -51.20
C SER A 313 7.12 -4.11 -51.15
N GLU A 314 6.23 -4.26 -52.13
CA GLU A 314 5.49 -5.49 -52.39
C GLU A 314 6.48 -6.65 -52.55
N ILE A 315 6.48 -7.57 -51.60
CA ILE A 315 7.14 -8.86 -51.73
C ILE A 315 6.07 -9.82 -52.23
N GLU A 316 6.03 -10.04 -53.55
CA GLU A 316 5.33 -11.19 -54.12
C GLU A 316 6.05 -12.48 -53.69
N PRO A 317 5.36 -13.47 -53.11
CA PRO A 317 5.98 -14.75 -52.81
C PRO A 317 6.18 -15.55 -54.10
N GLU A 318 7.44 -15.66 -54.54
CA GLU A 318 7.87 -16.55 -55.62
C GLU A 318 7.73 -18.02 -55.16
N VAL A 319 6.59 -18.64 -55.47
CA VAL A 319 6.38 -20.08 -55.27
C VAL A 319 7.12 -20.83 -56.38
N LYS A 320 8.33 -21.33 -56.05
CA LYS A 320 9.01 -22.31 -56.91
C LYS A 320 8.31 -23.66 -56.82
N PRO A 321 7.88 -24.27 -57.94
CA PRO A 321 7.35 -25.62 -57.94
C PRO A 321 8.47 -26.61 -57.61
N ALA A 322 8.20 -27.51 -56.66
CA ALA A 322 9.09 -28.60 -56.30
C ALA A 322 9.25 -29.55 -57.50
N GLU A 323 10.49 -29.71 -57.97
CA GLU A 323 10.86 -30.73 -58.93
C GLU A 323 10.65 -32.11 -58.30
N VAL A 324 9.69 -32.86 -58.85
CA VAL A 324 9.48 -34.28 -58.57
C VAL A 324 10.61 -35.05 -59.25
N GLY A 325 11.68 -35.29 -58.50
CA GLY A 325 12.73 -36.23 -58.88
C GLY A 325 12.19 -37.66 -58.84
N VAL A 326 12.01 -38.24 -60.02
CA VAL A 326 11.78 -39.67 -60.21
C VAL A 326 13.12 -40.38 -59.95
N GLY A 327 13.32 -40.82 -58.71
CA GLY A 327 14.41 -41.70 -58.30
C GLY A 327 14.06 -43.18 -58.54
N GLU A 328 15.05 -43.92 -58.99
CA GLU A 328 15.01 -45.28 -59.53
C GLU A 328 14.48 -46.36 -58.57
N PRO A 329 13.96 -47.49 -59.10
CA PRO A 329 13.46 -48.60 -58.30
C PRO A 329 14.59 -49.57 -57.95
N GLY A 330 14.84 -49.78 -56.67
CA GLY A 330 15.56 -50.96 -56.20
C GLY A 330 16.56 -50.70 -55.09
N GLU A 331 16.08 -50.61 -53.86
CA GLU A 331 16.79 -51.25 -52.75
C GLU A 331 15.78 -51.60 -51.65
N GLU A 332 15.54 -52.89 -51.53
CA GLU A 332 14.71 -53.52 -50.51
C GLU A 332 15.47 -53.43 -49.17
N ILE A 333 15.17 -52.40 -48.38
CA ILE A 333 15.60 -52.33 -46.98
C ILE A 333 14.34 -52.47 -46.12
N ALA A 334 14.04 -53.72 -45.80
CA ALA A 334 13.16 -54.07 -44.70
C ALA A 334 13.90 -53.81 -43.39
N GLU A 335 13.87 -52.57 -42.90
CA GLU A 335 14.04 -52.32 -41.48
C GLU A 335 12.65 -52.15 -40.87
N GLU A 336 12.20 -53.18 -40.16
CA GLU A 336 11.02 -53.09 -39.31
C GLU A 336 11.18 -51.87 -38.40
N PRO A 337 10.14 -51.01 -38.27
CA PRO A 337 10.22 -49.84 -37.41
C PRO A 337 10.53 -50.32 -35.99
N THR A 338 11.76 -50.06 -35.53
CA THR A 338 12.17 -50.34 -34.17
C THR A 338 11.26 -49.56 -33.25
N VAL A 339 10.28 -50.26 -32.66
CA VAL A 339 9.35 -49.70 -31.69
C VAL A 339 10.19 -49.34 -30.48
N LEU A 340 10.58 -48.06 -30.39
CA LEU A 340 11.25 -47.57 -29.20
C LEU A 340 10.33 -47.83 -27.99
N PRO A 341 10.87 -48.37 -26.89
CA PRO A 341 10.09 -48.53 -25.67
C PRO A 341 9.52 -47.16 -25.27
N VAL A 342 8.27 -47.18 -24.79
CA VAL A 342 7.50 -45.95 -24.47
C VAL A 342 8.29 -45.05 -23.51
N GLU A 343 9.11 -45.64 -22.64
CA GLU A 343 9.99 -44.98 -21.70
C GLU A 343 11.06 -44.10 -22.39
N GLU A 344 11.60 -44.54 -23.52
CA GLU A 344 12.61 -43.81 -24.29
C GLU A 344 11.97 -42.64 -25.06
N ILE A 345 10.77 -42.85 -25.61
CA ILE A 345 9.96 -41.80 -26.24
C ILE A 345 9.62 -40.71 -25.21
N VAL A 346 9.21 -41.10 -24.00
CA VAL A 346 8.89 -40.16 -22.91
C VAL A 346 10.13 -39.41 -22.43
N ALA A 347 11.29 -40.08 -22.33
CA ALA A 347 12.55 -39.43 -21.95
C ALA A 347 12.96 -38.36 -22.99
N ARG A 348 12.88 -38.71 -24.28
CA ARG A 348 13.23 -37.79 -25.38
C ARG A 348 12.31 -36.57 -25.44
N LEU A 349 11.00 -36.79 -25.31
CA LEU A 349 10.02 -35.68 -25.27
C LEU A 349 10.25 -34.76 -24.06
N ARG A 350 10.64 -35.31 -22.91
CA ARG A 350 10.93 -34.51 -21.71
C ARG A 350 12.15 -33.61 -21.92
N ASP A 351 13.20 -34.11 -22.58
CA ASP A 351 14.40 -33.32 -22.85
C ASP A 351 14.17 -32.27 -23.94
N GLU A 352 13.43 -32.58 -25.00
CA GLU A 352 13.01 -31.60 -26.01
C GLU A 352 12.14 -30.48 -25.39
N LEU A 353 11.19 -30.83 -24.51
CA LEU A 353 10.37 -29.85 -23.81
C LEU A 353 11.21 -28.97 -22.87
N ARG A 354 12.19 -29.55 -22.17
CA ARG A 354 13.10 -28.83 -21.28
C ARG A 354 13.96 -27.82 -22.06
N GLU A 355 14.38 -28.17 -23.28
CA GLU A 355 15.18 -27.27 -24.11
C GLU A 355 14.33 -26.16 -24.75
N LEU A 356 13.10 -26.46 -25.18
CA LEU A 356 12.15 -25.43 -25.63
C LEU A 356 11.83 -24.42 -24.52
N VAL A 357 11.60 -24.90 -23.29
CA VAL A 357 11.39 -24.02 -22.13
C VAL A 357 12.63 -23.17 -21.84
N ARG A 358 13.84 -23.75 -21.92
CA ARG A 358 15.09 -22.99 -21.75
C ARG A 358 15.24 -21.90 -22.82
N GLN A 359 14.91 -22.20 -24.08
CA GLN A 359 14.99 -21.25 -25.19
C GLN A 359 13.97 -20.11 -25.02
N GLU A 360 12.72 -20.42 -24.64
CA GLU A 360 11.68 -19.42 -24.43
C GLU A 360 11.98 -18.50 -23.24
N VAL A 361 12.48 -19.06 -22.12
CA VAL A 361 12.92 -18.28 -20.96
C VAL A 361 14.09 -17.37 -21.33
N SER A 362 15.04 -17.86 -22.15
CA SER A 362 16.17 -17.05 -22.62
C SER A 362 15.72 -15.93 -23.57
N HIS A 363 14.73 -16.19 -24.44
CA HIS A 363 14.16 -15.19 -25.35
C HIS A 363 13.38 -14.11 -24.58
N SER A 364 12.60 -14.52 -23.58
CA SER A 364 11.83 -13.65 -22.70
C SER A 364 12.73 -12.76 -21.83
N LEU A 365 13.88 -13.29 -21.37
CA LEU A 365 14.86 -12.51 -20.60
C LEU A 365 15.63 -11.50 -21.47
N SER A 366 15.82 -11.78 -22.76
CA SER A 366 16.54 -10.89 -23.69
C SER A 366 15.69 -9.71 -24.19
N LEU A 367 14.36 -9.86 -24.25
CA LEU A 367 13.44 -8.84 -24.78
C LEU A 367 12.89 -7.85 -23.74
N SER A 368 13.25 -7.98 -22.46
CA SER A 368 12.71 -7.15 -21.37
C SER A 368 13.64 -6.02 -20.92
N GLN A 369 14.41 -5.41 -21.84
CA GLN A 369 14.91 -4.05 -21.59
C GLN A 369 13.75 -3.07 -21.78
N LYS A 370 12.86 -3.03 -20.78
CA LYS A 370 11.82 -2.01 -20.67
C LYS A 370 12.53 -0.64 -20.79
N PRO A 371 12.15 0.21 -21.76
CA PRO A 371 12.82 1.49 -21.94
C PRO A 371 12.78 2.26 -20.63
N SER A 372 13.96 2.65 -20.13
CA SER A 372 14.09 3.31 -18.83
C SER A 372 13.39 4.66 -18.90
N LEU A 373 12.19 4.74 -18.32
CA LEU A 373 11.48 6.02 -18.17
C LEU A 373 12.36 6.97 -17.34
N PRO A 374 12.35 8.28 -17.66
CA PRO A 374 13.06 9.25 -16.85
C PRO A 374 12.55 9.23 -15.41
N LEU A 375 13.48 9.14 -14.45
CA LEU A 375 13.16 9.07 -13.03
C LEU A 375 12.53 10.39 -12.57
N LYS A 376 11.40 10.30 -11.86
CA LYS A 376 10.71 11.48 -11.34
C LYS A 376 11.18 11.77 -9.90
N PRO A 377 11.40 13.05 -9.54
CA PRO A 377 11.69 13.41 -8.15
C PRO A 377 10.51 13.07 -7.23
N PRO A 378 10.76 12.68 -5.96
CA PRO A 378 9.72 12.49 -4.97
C PRO A 378 8.93 13.79 -4.72
N SER A 379 7.66 13.63 -4.35
CA SER A 379 6.75 14.74 -4.04
C SER A 379 6.24 14.66 -2.59
N GLY A 380 5.68 15.76 -2.09
CA GLY A 380 5.04 15.77 -0.76
C GLY A 380 6.00 15.58 0.42
N ILE A 381 7.27 15.97 0.28
CA ILE A 381 8.22 15.87 1.39
C ILE A 381 7.79 16.77 2.55
N ALA A 382 7.70 16.16 3.73
CA ALA A 382 7.38 16.80 4.99
C ALA A 382 8.47 16.49 6.02
N ALA A 383 8.62 17.38 7.01
CA ALA A 383 9.55 17.23 8.11
C ALA A 383 8.86 17.48 9.44
N HIS A 384 9.18 16.68 10.44
CA HIS A 384 8.73 16.83 11.82
C HIS A 384 9.95 16.75 12.75
N VAL A 385 9.95 17.56 13.83
CA VAL A 385 11.03 17.55 14.83
C VAL A 385 10.47 17.12 16.16
N ALA A 386 11.08 16.10 16.75
CA ALA A 386 10.85 15.73 18.14
C ALA A 386 12.19 15.78 18.90
N GLY A 387 12.33 16.77 19.79
CA GLY A 387 13.59 17.07 20.46
C GLY A 387 14.69 17.43 19.46
N ARG A 388 15.79 16.66 19.46
CA ARG A 388 16.91 16.84 18.50
C ARG A 388 16.86 15.87 17.31
N THR A 389 15.73 15.20 17.12
CA THR A 389 15.54 14.23 16.02
C THR A 389 14.64 14.83 14.96
N VAL A 390 15.07 14.75 13.70
CA VAL A 390 14.26 15.13 12.54
C VAL A 390 13.72 13.85 11.89
N PHE A 391 12.42 13.83 11.66
CA PHE A 391 11.72 12.81 10.90
C PHE A 391 11.29 13.40 9.56
N LEU A 392 11.57 12.70 8.47
CA LEU A 392 11.17 13.06 7.12
C LEU A 392 10.24 11.97 6.58
N ALA A 393 9.20 12.38 5.86
CA ALA A 393 8.31 11.50 5.12
C ALA A 393 7.96 12.15 3.78
N TRP A 394 7.66 11.34 2.76
CA TRP A 394 7.25 11.81 1.43
C TRP A 394 6.29 10.82 0.76
N PHE A 395 5.71 11.19 -0.38
CA PHE A 395 4.87 10.27 -1.14
C PHE A 395 5.71 9.25 -1.90
N ASP A 396 5.31 7.99 -1.78
CA ASP A 396 5.92 6.89 -2.52
C ASP A 396 5.75 7.10 -4.05
N GLN A 397 6.73 6.66 -4.82
CA GLN A 397 6.70 6.70 -6.27
C GLN A 397 6.59 5.26 -6.79
N PRO A 398 5.49 4.90 -7.47
CA PRO A 398 5.34 3.57 -8.03
C PRO A 398 6.49 3.29 -9.02
N ASP A 399 6.93 2.04 -9.06
CA ASP A 399 8.02 1.55 -9.90
C ASP A 399 9.43 2.10 -9.59
N GLN A 400 9.63 2.80 -8.47
CA GLN A 400 10.94 3.31 -8.07
C GLN A 400 11.55 2.48 -6.92
N PRO A 401 12.74 1.89 -7.10
CA PRO A 401 13.28 0.93 -6.15
C PRO A 401 13.92 1.53 -4.89
N GLY A 402 14.18 2.84 -4.84
CA GLY A 402 14.57 3.47 -3.58
C GLY A 402 14.77 4.97 -3.61
N TYR A 403 15.26 5.50 -2.49
CA TYR A 403 15.40 6.93 -2.23
C TYR A 403 16.75 7.31 -1.61
N HIS A 404 17.29 8.46 -1.98
CA HIS A 404 18.41 9.07 -1.26
C HIS A 404 18.00 10.38 -0.61
N VAL A 405 18.45 10.60 0.62
CA VAL A 405 18.14 11.80 1.40
C VAL A 405 19.36 12.70 1.45
N TYR A 406 19.13 13.99 1.26
CA TYR A 406 20.15 15.03 1.23
C TYR A 406 19.86 16.09 2.29
N LYS A 407 20.93 16.58 2.92
CA LYS A 407 20.92 17.74 3.81
C LYS A 407 21.74 18.86 3.19
N ARG A 408 21.27 20.09 3.33
CA ARG A 408 21.99 21.27 2.85
C ARG A 408 23.05 21.69 3.87
N GLU A 409 24.30 21.76 3.43
CA GLU A 409 25.43 22.28 4.20
C GLU A 409 26.05 23.46 3.43
N GLY A 410 25.74 24.68 3.89
CA GLY A 410 26.05 25.91 3.17
C GLY A 410 25.34 25.95 1.81
N SER A 411 26.13 25.95 0.72
CA SER A 411 25.61 25.95 -0.65
C SER A 411 25.53 24.56 -1.29
N GLN A 412 25.98 23.52 -0.60
CA GLN A 412 26.08 22.17 -1.15
C GLN A 412 25.03 21.23 -0.54
N TRP A 413 24.62 20.23 -1.30
CA TRP A 413 23.80 19.12 -0.83
C TRP A 413 24.70 17.93 -0.49
N VAL A 414 24.62 17.48 0.75
CA VAL A 414 25.37 16.32 1.25
C VAL A 414 24.41 15.16 1.41
N ARG A 415 24.73 14.02 0.80
CA ARG A 415 23.94 12.80 0.91
C ARG A 415 24.08 12.22 2.32
N LEU A 416 22.96 11.94 2.97
CA LEU A 416 22.90 11.36 4.31
C LEU A 416 22.79 9.83 4.29
N THR A 417 22.22 9.27 3.23
CA THR A 417 21.97 7.83 3.09
C THR A 417 23.09 7.15 2.30
N PRO A 418 23.82 6.17 2.85
CA PRO A 418 24.88 5.47 2.12
C PRO A 418 24.35 4.48 1.07
N ALA A 419 23.11 4.01 1.23
CA ALA A 419 22.39 3.15 0.29
C ALA A 419 20.96 3.68 0.07
N PRO A 420 20.31 3.35 -1.07
CA PRO A 420 18.93 3.75 -1.32
C PRO A 420 17.99 3.18 -0.26
N LEU A 421 17.13 4.02 0.30
CA LEU A 421 16.08 3.62 1.21
C LEU A 421 14.94 3.00 0.41
N ALA A 422 14.45 1.83 0.84
CA ALA A 422 13.27 1.21 0.23
C ALA A 422 11.94 1.83 0.69
N ARG A 423 11.97 2.72 1.69
CA ARG A 423 10.79 3.31 2.33
C ARG A 423 10.78 4.82 2.14
N PRO A 424 9.60 5.45 2.01
CA PRO A 424 9.49 6.89 1.81
C PRO A 424 9.57 7.68 3.12
N SER A 425 10.49 7.30 4.00
CA SER A 425 10.68 7.88 5.33
C SER A 425 12.15 7.82 5.77
N PHE A 426 12.61 8.83 6.51
CA PHE A 426 13.97 8.87 7.04
C PHE A 426 14.03 9.55 8.41
N ARG A 427 14.86 9.01 9.30
CA ARG A 427 15.10 9.53 10.65
C ARG A 427 16.54 10.01 10.77
N LEU A 428 16.72 11.25 11.19
CA LEU A 428 18.01 11.85 11.47
C LEU A 428 18.12 12.24 12.94
N GLY A 429 18.91 11.49 13.70
CA GLY A 429 19.12 11.72 15.13
C GLY A 429 20.09 12.87 15.44
N SER A 430 20.04 13.34 16.69
CA SER A 430 21.05 14.18 17.35
C SER A 430 21.54 15.39 16.54
N GLN A 431 20.62 16.17 15.99
CA GLN A 431 20.96 17.39 15.26
C GLN A 431 21.26 18.55 16.21
N SER A 432 22.24 19.39 15.84
CA SER A 432 22.47 20.67 16.52
C SER A 432 21.33 21.64 16.20
N GLU A 433 21.01 22.51 17.16
CA GLU A 433 20.00 23.56 16.98
C GLU A 433 20.30 24.42 15.76
N GLY A 434 19.26 24.76 15.01
CA GLY A 434 19.38 25.60 13.82
C GLY A 434 18.42 25.25 12.69
N ASP A 435 18.47 26.07 11.64
CA ASP A 435 17.68 25.87 10.43
C ASP A 435 18.36 24.84 9.52
N LEU A 436 17.70 23.72 9.30
CA LEU A 436 18.13 22.65 8.42
C LEU A 436 17.26 22.63 7.16
N ALA A 437 17.83 22.23 6.03
CA ALA A 437 17.10 22.01 4.79
C ALA A 437 17.38 20.61 4.24
N PHE A 438 16.33 19.94 3.80
CA PHE A 438 16.38 18.57 3.28
C PHE A 438 15.73 18.46 1.91
N ALA A 439 16.19 17.50 1.11
CA ALA A 439 15.60 17.10 -0.16
C ALA A 439 15.83 15.60 -0.39
N VAL A 440 15.06 15.00 -1.29
CA VAL A 440 15.11 13.55 -1.58
C VAL A 440 15.18 13.33 -3.10
N SER A 441 15.93 12.34 -3.57
CA SER A 441 15.89 11.83 -4.95
C SER A 441 15.34 10.39 -4.99
N THR A 442 14.75 9.98 -6.12
CA THR A 442 14.49 8.56 -6.40
C THR A 442 15.74 7.93 -7.01
N VAL A 443 15.90 6.61 -6.81
CA VAL A 443 17.01 5.81 -7.32
C VAL A 443 16.45 4.62 -8.08
N SER A 444 16.91 4.37 -9.31
CA SER A 444 16.55 3.21 -10.12
C SER A 444 17.30 1.93 -9.72
N ALA A 445 16.91 0.79 -10.28
CA ALA A 445 17.55 -0.50 -10.00
C ALA A 445 19.00 -0.53 -10.50
N GLU A 446 19.28 0.27 -11.53
CA GLU A 446 20.61 0.49 -12.10
C GLU A 446 21.43 1.55 -11.35
N GLY A 447 20.88 2.13 -10.27
CA GLY A 447 21.56 3.14 -9.45
C GLY A 447 21.55 4.55 -10.05
N LYS A 448 20.71 4.83 -11.06
CA LYS A 448 20.53 6.20 -11.57
C LYS A 448 19.64 6.98 -10.61
N GLU A 449 19.88 8.29 -10.50
CA GLU A 449 19.10 9.16 -9.63
C GLU A 449 18.27 10.17 -10.41
N SER A 450 17.10 10.53 -9.87
CA SER A 450 16.33 11.68 -10.34
C SER A 450 16.95 13.01 -9.93
N GLU A 451 16.34 14.11 -10.38
CA GLU A 451 16.51 15.40 -9.73
C GLU A 451 16.07 15.37 -8.25
N LEU A 452 16.50 16.36 -7.46
CA LEU A 452 16.07 16.50 -6.08
C LEU A 452 14.62 16.98 -6.01
N SER A 453 13.88 16.51 -5.01
CA SER A 453 12.56 17.01 -4.64
C SER A 453 12.60 18.51 -4.32
N THR A 454 11.42 19.10 -4.18
CA THR A 454 11.30 20.38 -3.46
C THR A 454 11.97 20.27 -2.09
N GLN A 455 12.64 21.33 -1.63
CA GLN A 455 13.31 21.30 -0.32
C GLN A 455 12.29 21.53 0.80
N VAL A 456 12.45 20.83 1.92
CA VAL A 456 11.76 21.12 3.18
C VAL A 456 12.75 21.78 4.15
N ARG A 457 12.31 22.79 4.89
CA ARG A 457 13.11 23.45 5.92
C ARG A 457 12.50 23.18 7.27
N VAL A 458 13.36 22.96 8.25
CA VAL A 458 12.93 22.67 9.61
C VAL A 458 13.91 23.29 10.58
N ARG A 459 13.42 23.70 11.75
CA ARG A 459 14.24 24.26 12.81
C ARG A 459 14.27 23.27 13.98
N VAL A 460 15.47 22.82 14.33
CA VAL A 460 15.73 21.98 15.50
C VAL A 460 16.01 22.83 16.71
#